data_AF-A0A345E4T9-F1
#
_entry.id   AF-A0A345E4T9-F1
#
_cell.length_a   1.000
_cell.length_b   1.000
_cell.length_c   1.000
_cell.angle_alpha   90.00
_cell.angle_beta   90.00
_cell.angle_gamma   90.00
#
_symmetry.space_group_name_H-M   'P 1'
#
loop_
_entity.id
_entity.type
_entity.pdbx_description
1 polymer ?
#
loop_
_entity_poly.entity_id
_entity_poly.type
_entity_poly.pdbx_seq_one_letter_code
_entity_poly.pdbx_strand_id
1 'polypeptide(L)'
;MGKRLTEPDRRRLLALIGSGLTAGLAGCGGGGGGGGGDGGGGEATATATATATATSTGGDDTVPAAYETATSLGGTQRNPDSLSEKSAVNYQEEPQDGQQCSNCQFYIEDKNGDGMGACAIVAGNIAPEAYCVSYAEYSG
;
A
#
# COMPACT_ATOMS: atom_id res chain seq x y z
N MET A 1 -23.97 41.35 -2.57
CA MET A 1 -24.79 40.63 -1.57
C MET A 1 -24.08 39.33 -1.23
N GLY A 2 -23.38 39.29 -0.09
CA GLY A 2 -22.80 38.06 0.43
C GLY A 2 -23.82 37.26 1.22
N LYS A 3 -23.68 35.94 1.20
CA LYS A 3 -24.19 35.05 2.24
C LYS A 3 -23.12 33.98 2.52
N ARG A 4 -22.36 34.24 3.59
CA ARG A 4 -21.56 33.26 4.34
C ARG A 4 -22.53 32.29 5.03
N LEU A 5 -22.34 31.00 4.87
CA LEU A 5 -22.85 29.94 5.73
C LEU A 5 -21.74 28.88 5.79
N THR A 6 -20.69 29.14 6.59
CA THR A 6 -20.50 28.47 7.89
C THR A 6 -20.36 26.96 7.73
N GLU A 7 -19.12 26.52 7.52
CA GLU A 7 -18.66 25.15 7.75
C GLU A 7 -19.03 24.72 9.18
N PRO A 8 -19.76 23.61 9.38
CA PRO A 8 -19.72 22.91 10.64
C PRO A 8 -18.71 21.77 10.50
N ASP A 9 -17.58 21.98 11.17
CA ASP A 9 -16.54 21.02 11.54
C ASP A 9 -17.15 19.65 11.91
N ARG A 10 -17.18 18.74 10.93
CA ARG A 10 -17.62 17.34 11.11
C ARG A 10 -16.65 16.53 11.97
N ARG A 11 -15.46 17.08 12.26
CA ARG A 11 -14.39 16.43 13.02
C ARG A 11 -14.52 16.63 14.54
N ARG A 12 -15.36 17.55 15.02
CA ARG A 12 -15.51 17.84 16.45
C ARG A 12 -16.67 17.16 17.18
N LEU A 13 -17.48 16.33 16.53
CA LEU A 13 -18.73 15.82 17.11
C LEU A 13 -18.77 14.32 17.50
N LEU A 14 -17.67 13.58 17.46
CA LEU A 14 -17.67 12.14 17.82
C LEU A 14 -16.71 11.74 18.96
N ALA A 15 -16.21 12.68 19.76
CA ALA A 15 -15.22 12.39 20.82
C ALA A 15 -15.78 12.43 22.26
N LEU A 16 -17.09 12.30 22.46
CA LEU A 16 -17.70 12.29 23.78
C LEU A 16 -18.96 11.43 23.74
N ILE A 17 -18.92 10.16 24.19
CA ILE A 17 -19.78 9.52 25.21
C ILE A 17 -19.24 8.10 25.49
N GLY A 18 -18.95 7.73 26.74
CA GLY A 18 -18.79 6.31 27.09
C GLY A 18 -18.01 5.99 28.37
N SER A 19 -18.35 6.59 29.51
CA SER A 19 -17.87 6.15 30.83
C SER A 19 -18.66 4.92 31.30
N GLY A 20 -17.95 3.85 31.69
CA GLY A 20 -18.50 2.68 32.40
C GLY A 20 -17.52 2.15 33.45
N LEU A 21 -17.69 2.58 34.70
CA LEU A 21 -17.16 2.02 35.95
C LEU A 21 -18.04 0.78 36.31
N THR A 22 -17.67 -0.32 36.98
CA THR A 22 -16.54 -0.73 37.83
C THR A 22 -16.64 -2.23 38.18
N ALA A 23 -15.46 -2.85 38.42
CA ALA A 23 -15.09 -3.81 39.49
C ALA A 23 -15.46 -5.32 39.47
N GLY A 24 -14.44 -6.15 39.74
CA GLY A 24 -14.51 -7.53 40.28
C GLY A 24 -13.42 -8.49 39.74
N LEU A 25 -12.15 -8.46 40.19
CA LEU A 25 -11.51 -9.18 41.33
C LEU A 25 -10.77 -10.50 40.94
N ALA A 26 -9.56 -10.66 41.51
CA ALA A 26 -8.58 -11.77 41.47
C ALA A 26 -7.72 -11.88 40.18
N GLY A 27 -6.38 -11.88 40.19
CA GLY A 27 -5.37 -11.86 41.24
C GLY A 27 -3.97 -12.03 40.62
N CYS A 28 -2.92 -11.73 41.41
CA CYS A 28 -1.48 -11.98 41.16
C CYS A 28 -0.81 -11.10 40.07
N GLY A 29 0.16 -10.22 40.31
CA GLY A 29 1.08 -10.02 41.43
C GLY A 29 2.52 -9.95 40.87
N GLY A 30 3.11 -8.74 40.80
CA GLY A 30 4.55 -8.46 40.58
C GLY A 30 5.12 -8.87 39.20
N GLY A 31 6.04 -8.17 38.55
CA GLY A 31 7.02 -7.17 38.97
C GLY A 31 8.42 -7.65 38.59
N GLY A 32 8.97 -7.13 37.50
CA GLY A 32 10.42 -6.92 37.29
C GLY A 32 11.31 -8.10 36.88
N GLY A 33 12.14 -7.86 35.86
CA GLY A 33 13.57 -8.21 35.91
C GLY A 33 14.00 -9.51 35.24
N GLY A 34 14.59 -9.36 34.05
CA GLY A 34 15.98 -9.73 33.77
C GLY A 34 16.44 -11.19 33.96
N GLY A 35 16.97 -11.74 32.86
CA GLY A 35 18.24 -12.46 32.92
C GLY A 35 18.19 -13.94 32.63
N GLY A 36 18.66 -14.28 31.43
CA GLY A 36 19.78 -15.21 31.29
C GLY A 36 19.47 -16.70 31.20
N GLY A 37 19.83 -17.25 30.04
CA GLY A 37 20.71 -18.42 30.07
C GLY A 37 20.18 -19.69 29.45
N ASP A 38 20.76 -19.98 28.28
CA ASP A 38 21.28 -21.29 27.87
C ASP A 38 20.33 -22.37 27.35
N GLY A 39 20.79 -23.07 26.32
CA GLY A 39 20.18 -24.33 25.91
C GLY A 39 20.16 -24.59 24.41
N GLY A 40 21.32 -24.94 23.86
CA GLY A 40 21.40 -26.16 23.05
C GLY A 40 21.06 -26.08 21.56
N GLY A 41 22.14 -26.05 20.77
CA GLY A 41 22.45 -27.09 19.78
C GLY A 41 21.33 -27.56 18.84
N GLY A 42 21.45 -27.17 17.58
CA GLY A 42 20.69 -27.75 16.48
C GLY A 42 21.28 -27.33 15.15
N GLU A 43 22.44 -27.89 14.81
CA GLU A 43 22.91 -27.94 13.43
C GLU A 43 21.88 -28.71 12.60
N ALA A 44 21.10 -27.97 11.81
CA ALA A 44 20.27 -28.54 10.76
C ALA A 44 20.58 -27.75 9.49
N THR A 45 21.50 -28.31 8.71
CA THR A 45 21.65 -28.03 7.28
C THR A 45 20.29 -28.13 6.61
N ALA A 46 19.69 -26.99 6.32
CA ALA A 46 18.57 -26.87 5.40
C ALA A 46 19.02 -25.94 4.27
N THR A 47 19.47 -26.55 3.18
CA THR A 47 19.46 -25.96 1.85
C THR A 47 18.01 -25.63 1.51
N ALA A 48 17.58 -24.42 1.85
CA ALA A 48 16.38 -23.83 1.32
C ALA A 48 16.82 -22.64 0.46
N THR A 49 16.81 -22.85 -0.85
CA THR A 49 16.70 -21.77 -1.83
C THR A 49 15.37 -21.08 -1.56
N ALA A 50 15.38 -20.13 -0.63
CA ALA A 50 14.35 -19.13 -0.55
C ALA A 50 14.62 -18.19 -1.74
N THR A 51 13.98 -18.44 -2.86
CA THR A 51 13.60 -17.35 -3.75
C THR A 51 12.75 -16.45 -2.87
N ALA A 52 13.33 -15.34 -2.42
CA ALA A 52 12.59 -14.28 -1.79
C ALA A 52 11.65 -13.73 -2.86
N THR A 53 10.44 -14.30 -2.96
CA THR A 53 9.30 -13.52 -3.40
C THR A 53 9.24 -12.40 -2.37
N ALA A 54 9.71 -11.22 -2.77
CA ALA A 54 9.57 -10.01 -2.00
C ALA A 54 8.07 -9.75 -1.86
N THR A 55 7.47 -10.37 -0.84
CA THR A 55 6.22 -9.89 -0.29
C THR A 55 6.55 -8.50 0.22
N SER A 56 6.26 -7.49 -0.60
CA SER A 56 6.35 -6.09 -0.21
C SER A 56 5.41 -5.88 0.96
N THR A 57 5.96 -6.09 2.16
CA THR A 57 5.33 -5.74 3.42
C THR A 57 5.30 -4.22 3.46
N GLY A 58 4.20 -3.63 2.99
CA GLY A 58 3.77 -2.25 3.20
C GLY A 58 4.88 -1.27 3.59
N GLY A 59 5.83 -1.07 2.68
CA GLY A 59 6.92 -0.11 2.80
C GLY A 59 6.68 1.00 1.80
N ASP A 60 6.02 2.06 2.25
CA ASP A 60 5.77 3.31 1.54
C ASP A 60 5.40 3.14 0.05
N ASP A 61 4.14 2.79 -0.23
CA ASP A 61 3.45 3.03 -1.51
C ASP A 61 3.35 4.54 -1.86
N THR A 62 4.29 5.35 -1.36
CA THR A 62 4.39 6.77 -1.65
C THR A 62 5.04 6.91 -3.01
N VAL A 63 4.19 7.12 -4.01
CA VAL A 63 4.61 7.49 -5.35
C VAL A 63 5.38 8.82 -5.29
N PRO A 64 6.62 8.90 -5.79
CA PRO A 64 7.40 10.14 -5.74
C PRO A 64 6.67 11.30 -6.45
N ALA A 65 6.92 12.54 -6.01
CA ALA A 65 6.28 13.75 -6.57
C ALA A 65 6.41 13.87 -8.10
N ALA A 66 7.47 13.29 -8.69
CA ALA A 66 7.69 13.24 -10.14
C ALA A 66 6.57 12.50 -10.91
N TYR A 67 5.81 11.65 -10.23
CA TYR A 67 4.78 10.81 -10.82
C TYR A 67 3.36 11.29 -10.50
N GLU A 68 3.14 12.12 -9.47
CA GLU A 68 1.81 12.56 -9.02
C GLU A 68 0.95 13.14 -10.13
N THR A 69 1.59 13.86 -11.07
CA THR A 69 0.95 14.49 -12.23
C THR A 69 1.53 13.99 -13.55
N ALA A 70 2.21 12.85 -13.53
CA ALA A 70 2.78 12.27 -14.74
C ALA A 70 1.69 11.73 -15.66
N THR A 71 1.96 11.81 -16.97
CA THR A 71 1.11 11.27 -18.02
C THR A 71 1.44 9.82 -18.28
N SER A 72 0.41 8.99 -18.43
CA SER A 72 0.54 7.60 -18.86
C SER A 72 0.86 7.46 -20.34
N LEU A 73 1.20 6.24 -20.77
CA LEU A 73 1.39 5.89 -22.18
C LEU A 73 0.20 6.32 -23.06
N GLY A 74 -1.03 6.07 -22.59
CA GLY A 74 -2.27 6.46 -23.25
C GLY A 74 -2.68 7.93 -23.09
N GLY A 75 -1.80 8.82 -22.61
CA GLY A 75 -2.08 10.25 -22.50
C GLY A 75 -2.93 10.67 -21.31
N THR A 76 -3.22 9.78 -20.36
CA THR A 76 -4.00 10.11 -19.17
C THR A 76 -3.08 10.66 -18.08
N GLN A 77 -3.36 11.87 -17.61
CA GLN A 77 -2.60 12.45 -16.50
C GLN A 77 -3.05 11.83 -15.17
N ARG A 78 -2.09 11.40 -14.34
CA ARG A 78 -2.37 10.95 -12.97
C ARG A 78 -2.93 12.10 -12.14
N ASN A 79 -3.90 11.78 -11.30
CA ASN A 79 -4.41 12.67 -10.27
C ASN A 79 -4.47 11.90 -8.95
N PRO A 80 -3.71 12.31 -7.90
CA PRO A 80 -3.66 11.60 -6.64
C PRO A 80 -5.00 11.53 -5.90
N ASP A 81 -5.92 12.47 -6.17
CA ASP A 81 -7.24 12.52 -5.53
C ASP A 81 -8.27 11.55 -6.16
N SER A 82 -7.95 10.91 -7.29
CA SER A 82 -8.88 10.05 -8.03
C SER A 82 -8.34 8.65 -8.28
N LEU A 83 -7.47 8.14 -7.40
CA LEU A 83 -6.86 6.83 -7.53
C LEU A 83 -7.70 5.75 -6.85
N SER A 84 -7.68 4.57 -7.45
CA SER A 84 -8.21 3.33 -6.87
C SER A 84 -7.13 2.60 -6.09
N GLU A 85 -7.53 1.98 -4.98
CA GLU A 85 -6.64 1.11 -4.22
C GLU A 85 -6.29 -0.16 -5.02
N LYS A 86 -5.09 -0.72 -4.78
CA LYS A 86 -4.64 -1.97 -5.43
C LYS A 86 -5.62 -3.13 -5.22
N SER A 87 -6.24 -3.21 -4.04
CA SER A 87 -7.26 -4.22 -3.72
C SER A 87 -8.56 -4.06 -4.51
N ALA A 88 -8.93 -2.84 -4.90
CA ALA A 88 -10.15 -2.58 -5.67
C ALA A 88 -10.05 -3.04 -7.13
N VAL A 89 -8.82 -3.14 -7.65
CA VAL A 89 -8.53 -3.54 -9.03
C VAL A 89 -7.95 -4.95 -9.15
N ASN A 90 -7.97 -5.73 -8.06
CA ASN A 90 -7.31 -7.05 -7.97
C ASN A 90 -5.88 -7.01 -8.55
N TYR A 91 -5.08 -6.05 -8.09
CA TYR A 91 -3.69 -5.92 -8.48
C TYR A 91 -2.91 -7.19 -8.15
N GLN A 92 -2.08 -7.61 -9.09
CA GLN A 92 -1.19 -8.77 -9.00
C GLN A 92 0.19 -8.34 -9.49
N GLU A 93 1.25 -8.86 -8.86
CA GLU A 93 2.63 -8.55 -9.25
C GLU A 93 3.06 -9.31 -10.51
N GLU A 94 2.36 -10.39 -10.85
CA GLU A 94 2.61 -11.21 -12.03
C GLU A 94 1.71 -10.81 -13.20
N PRO A 95 2.18 -11.00 -14.45
CA PRO A 95 1.38 -10.73 -15.63
C PRO A 95 0.26 -11.77 -15.79
N GLN A 96 -0.83 -11.38 -16.45
CA GLN A 96 -1.96 -12.27 -16.72
C GLN A 96 -2.16 -12.47 -18.23
N ASP A 97 -1.93 -13.67 -18.74
CA ASP A 97 -2.10 -14.01 -20.16
C ASP A 97 -1.37 -13.06 -21.14
N GLY A 98 -0.17 -12.60 -20.76
CA GLY A 98 0.62 -11.63 -21.53
C GLY A 98 0.18 -10.16 -21.34
N GLN A 99 -0.87 -9.92 -20.54
CA GLN A 99 -1.29 -8.58 -20.13
C GLN A 99 -0.46 -8.13 -18.93
N GLN A 100 0.22 -7.01 -19.10
CA GLN A 100 1.12 -6.43 -18.10
C GLN A 100 1.11 -4.90 -18.16
N CYS A 101 1.45 -4.26 -17.05
CA CYS A 101 1.43 -2.81 -16.91
C CYS A 101 2.28 -2.10 -17.97
N SER A 102 3.46 -2.61 -18.34
CA SER A 102 4.32 -1.98 -19.36
C SER A 102 3.62 -1.80 -20.72
N ASN A 103 2.61 -2.62 -21.02
CA ASN A 103 1.84 -2.57 -22.26
C ASN A 103 0.41 -2.05 -22.02
N CYS A 104 0.17 -1.37 -20.89
CA CYS A 104 -1.13 -0.84 -20.50
C CYS A 104 -1.18 0.67 -20.75
N GLN A 105 -2.29 1.17 -21.31
CA GLN A 105 -2.46 2.60 -21.62
C GLN A 105 -2.43 3.49 -20.36
N PHE A 106 -2.69 2.94 -19.18
CA PHE A 106 -2.70 3.70 -17.92
C PHE A 106 -1.34 3.69 -17.21
N TYR A 107 -0.38 2.92 -17.69
CA TYR A 107 0.94 2.85 -17.09
C TYR A 107 1.74 4.11 -17.34
N ILE A 108 2.45 4.53 -16.32
CA ILE A 108 3.40 5.64 -16.33
C ILE A 108 4.76 4.99 -16.14
N GLU A 109 5.60 5.09 -17.17
CA GLU A 109 6.95 4.52 -17.15
C GLU A 109 7.79 5.08 -16.02
N ASP A 110 8.79 4.30 -15.62
CA ASP A 110 9.81 4.73 -14.66
C ASP A 110 10.51 6.02 -15.14
N LYS A 111 10.49 7.03 -14.27
CA LYS A 111 11.10 8.36 -14.43
C LYS A 111 12.29 8.60 -13.52
N ASN A 112 12.47 7.81 -12.45
CA ASN A 112 13.51 8.00 -11.44
C ASN A 112 14.59 6.90 -11.47
N GLY A 113 14.46 5.90 -12.33
CA GLY A 113 15.43 4.84 -12.55
C GLY A 113 15.44 3.77 -11.46
N ASP A 114 14.34 3.61 -10.72
CA ASP A 114 14.21 2.60 -9.65
C ASP A 114 13.59 1.28 -10.14
N GLY A 115 13.22 1.20 -11.43
CA GLY A 115 12.57 0.04 -12.04
C GLY A 115 11.07 -0.06 -11.78
N MET A 116 10.48 0.89 -11.04
CA MET A 116 9.06 0.94 -10.72
C MET A 116 8.39 2.13 -11.41
N GLY A 117 7.25 1.87 -12.02
CA GLY A 117 6.40 2.91 -12.60
C GLY A 117 5.28 3.34 -11.66
N ALA A 118 4.35 4.08 -12.23
CA ALA A 118 3.08 4.41 -11.60
C ALA A 118 1.91 4.09 -12.56
N CYS A 119 0.67 4.29 -12.10
CA CYS A 119 -0.52 4.14 -12.94
C CYS A 119 -1.41 5.38 -12.85
N ALA A 120 -2.03 5.84 -13.92
CA ALA A 120 -2.90 7.02 -13.86
C ALA A 120 -4.12 6.83 -12.94
N ILE A 121 -4.51 5.57 -12.68
CA ILE A 121 -5.75 5.22 -11.95
C ILE A 121 -5.53 4.37 -10.68
N VAL A 122 -4.33 3.82 -10.44
CA VAL A 122 -4.06 2.98 -9.26
C VAL A 122 -3.07 3.66 -8.32
N ALA A 123 -3.36 3.64 -7.02
CA ALA A 123 -2.47 4.16 -5.99
C ALA A 123 -1.21 3.30 -5.80
N GLY A 124 -0.13 3.94 -5.33
CA GLY A 124 1.14 3.26 -5.12
C GLY A 124 2.00 3.06 -6.38
N ASN A 125 3.16 2.47 -6.15
CA ASN A 125 4.12 2.08 -7.19
C ASN A 125 3.64 0.83 -7.92
N ILE A 126 3.94 0.75 -9.21
CA ILE A 126 3.42 -0.27 -10.12
C ILE A 126 4.61 -0.91 -10.86
N ALA A 127 4.76 -2.22 -10.72
CA ALA A 127 5.79 -2.95 -11.46
C ALA A 127 5.40 -3.06 -12.94
N PRO A 128 6.34 -2.98 -13.89
CA PRO A 128 6.03 -3.08 -15.33
C PRO A 128 5.44 -4.44 -15.73
N GLU A 129 5.80 -5.52 -15.04
CA GLU A 129 5.29 -6.88 -15.24
C GLU A 129 3.95 -7.16 -14.53
N ALA A 130 3.47 -6.25 -13.69
CA ALA A 130 2.26 -6.44 -12.92
C ALA A 130 0.98 -6.39 -13.77
N TYR A 131 -0.13 -6.80 -13.18
CA TYR A 131 -1.45 -6.78 -13.80
C TYR A 131 -2.54 -6.29 -12.85
N CYS A 132 -3.61 -5.71 -13.39
CA CYS A 132 -4.85 -5.45 -12.67
C CYS A 132 -6.05 -5.57 -13.61
N VAL A 133 -7.26 -5.75 -13.07
CA VAL A 133 -8.49 -5.93 -13.86
C VAL A 133 -8.88 -4.71 -14.69
N SER A 134 -8.29 -3.55 -14.42
CA SER A 134 -8.45 -2.32 -15.20
C SER A 134 -7.44 -2.21 -16.34
N TYR A 135 -6.75 -3.30 -16.68
CA TYR A 135 -5.86 -3.38 -17.84
C TYR A 135 -6.58 -2.95 -19.12
N ALA A 136 -5.92 -2.10 -19.89
CA ALA A 136 -6.33 -1.77 -21.24
C ALA A 136 -5.08 -1.63 -22.11
N GLU A 137 -5.06 -2.36 -23.22
CA GLU A 137 -3.90 -2.48 -24.10
C GLU A 137 -3.49 -1.12 -24.67
N TYR A 138 -2.20 -0.82 -24.60
CA TYR A 138 -1.61 0.32 -25.29
C TYR A 138 -1.15 -0.10 -26.68
N SER A 139 -1.89 0.33 -27.71
CA SER A 139 -1.59 0.03 -29.12
C SER A 139 -0.73 1.11 -29.80
N GLY A 140 0.13 1.79 -29.03
CA GLY A 140 0.86 3.01 -29.42
C GLY A 140 1.39 3.05 -30.84
#